data_AF-A0A7H4MH15-F1
#
_entry.id   AF-A0A7H4MH15-F1
#
_cell.length_a   1.000
_cell.length_b   1.000
_cell.length_c   1.000
_cell.angle_alpha   90.00
_cell.angle_beta   90.00
_cell.angle_gamma   90.00
#
_symmetry.space_group_name_H-M   'P 1'
#
loop_
_entity.id
_entity.type
_entity.pdbx_description
1 polymer ?
#
loop_
_entity_poly.entity_id
_entity_poly.type
_entity_poly.pdbx_seq_one_letter_code
_entity_poly.pdbx_strand_id
1 'polypeptide(L)'
;MNTIWAIDDLSAANGAPRIIPGTHLRPELPEEVLADPEQAHPDEIVFAAPAGSVMIYNAHAWHGGTRNREGSRRRVLHGLYIDRADTPQQEPAALAHAGDGKPPDAGAKMAAGCRIRPVAGQGSST
;
A
#
# COMPACT_ATOMS: atom_id res chain seq x y z
N MET A 1 3.43 1.32 -6.37
CA MET A 1 4.08 0.71 -5.17
C MET A 1 3.07 0.74 -4.04
N ASN A 2 3.00 -0.32 -3.22
CA ASN A 2 2.11 -0.38 -2.07
C ASN A 2 2.90 -0.39 -0.75
N THR A 3 2.28 0.16 0.29
CA THR A 3 2.76 0.08 1.67
C THR A 3 1.63 -0.35 2.59
N ILE A 4 1.90 -1.25 3.54
CA ILE A 4 0.97 -1.62 4.60
C ILE A 4 1.64 -1.27 5.93
N TRP A 5 1.04 -0.32 6.64
CA TRP A 5 1.50 0.11 7.96
C TRP A 5 0.69 -0.61 9.03
N ALA A 6 1.36 -1.35 9.89
CA ALA A 6 0.77 -2.03 11.04
C ALA A 6 0.34 -0.98 12.08
N ILE A 7 -0.98 -0.85 12.31
CA ILE A 7 -1.51 0.01 13.37
C ILE A 7 -1.65 -0.77 14.68
N ASP A 8 -2.01 -2.05 14.57
CA ASP A 8 -1.98 -3.04 15.63
C ASP A 8 -0.82 -4.02 15.38
N ASP A 9 -0.46 -4.81 16.40
CA ASP A 9 0.43 -5.97 16.20
C ASP A 9 -0.19 -6.92 15.16
N LEU A 10 0.63 -7.44 14.26
CA LEU A 10 0.22 -8.35 13.20
C LEU A 10 0.81 -9.74 13.48
N SER A 11 -0.02 -10.77 13.39
CA SER A 11 0.37 -12.16 13.55
C SER A 11 -0.37 -13.04 12.55
N ALA A 12 0.16 -14.23 12.27
CA ALA A 12 -0.59 -15.21 11.46
C ALA A 12 -1.94 -15.58 12.11
N ALA A 13 -2.04 -15.52 13.44
CA ALA A 13 -3.26 -15.86 14.18
C ALA A 13 -4.35 -14.79 14.07
N ASN A 14 -3.98 -13.49 14.07
CA ASN A 14 -4.94 -12.39 13.89
C ASN A 14 -5.23 -12.04 12.43
N GLY A 15 -4.69 -12.85 11.53
CA GLY A 15 -4.93 -12.77 10.11
C GLY A 15 -4.01 -11.79 9.41
N ALA A 16 -2.79 -11.53 9.86
CA ALA A 16 -1.84 -10.64 9.16
C ALA A 16 -1.80 -10.86 7.63
N PRO A 17 -1.59 -9.80 6.82
CA PRO A 17 -1.49 -9.93 5.38
C PRO A 17 -0.39 -10.91 4.98
N ARG A 18 -0.58 -11.58 3.85
CA ARG A 18 0.42 -12.43 3.20
C ARG A 18 0.85 -11.86 1.86
N ILE A 19 2.04 -12.23 1.42
CA ILE A 19 2.59 -11.92 0.11
C ILE A 19 3.33 -13.14 -0.43
N ILE A 20 3.31 -13.34 -1.74
CA ILE A 20 4.12 -14.37 -2.41
C ILE A 20 5.28 -13.64 -3.12
N PRO A 21 6.52 -13.67 -2.60
CA PRO A 21 7.64 -12.95 -3.19
C PRO A 21 7.92 -13.33 -4.65
N GLY A 22 8.44 -12.40 -5.44
CA GLY A 22 8.81 -12.64 -6.85
C GLY A 22 7.65 -12.68 -7.84
N THR A 23 6.40 -12.79 -7.39
CA THR A 23 5.22 -12.87 -8.27
C THR A 23 4.93 -11.60 -9.07
N HIS A 24 5.45 -10.45 -8.67
CA HIS A 24 5.42 -9.21 -9.46
C HIS A 24 6.19 -9.30 -10.78
N LEU A 25 7.02 -10.34 -10.96
CA LEU A 25 7.74 -10.62 -12.21
C LEU A 25 6.98 -11.59 -13.11
N ARG A 26 5.85 -12.14 -12.62
CA ARG A 26 5.04 -13.07 -13.38
C ARG A 26 4.09 -12.31 -14.31
N PRO A 27 3.91 -12.78 -15.54
CA PRO A 27 2.94 -12.20 -16.46
C PRO A 27 1.51 -12.68 -16.19
N GLU A 28 1.33 -13.83 -15.52
CA GLU A 28 0.02 -14.41 -15.25
C GLU A 28 -0.66 -13.79 -14.04
N LEU A 29 -1.99 -13.82 -14.03
CA LEU A 29 -2.81 -13.48 -12.87
C LEU A 29 -2.97 -14.70 -11.94
N PRO A 30 -3.15 -14.50 -10.61
CA PRO A 30 -3.33 -15.59 -9.66
C PRO A 30 -4.45 -16.56 -10.08
N GLU A 31 -5.58 -16.05 -10.53
CA GLU A 31 -6.77 -16.83 -10.94
C GLU A 31 -6.55 -17.71 -12.17
N GLU A 32 -5.50 -17.45 -12.97
CA GLU A 32 -5.21 -18.22 -14.17
C GLU A 32 -4.42 -19.50 -13.86
N VAL A 33 -3.67 -19.50 -12.76
CA VAL A 33 -2.65 -20.52 -12.47
C VAL A 33 -2.77 -21.15 -11.09
N LEU A 34 -3.53 -20.55 -10.17
CA LEU A 34 -3.84 -21.14 -8.88
C LEU A 34 -5.22 -21.78 -8.93
N ALA A 35 -5.32 -23.01 -8.41
CA ALA A 35 -6.60 -23.70 -8.29
C ALA A 35 -7.60 -22.94 -7.39
N ASP A 36 -7.07 -22.28 -6.35
CA ASP A 36 -7.83 -21.42 -5.44
C ASP A 36 -6.91 -20.32 -4.89
N PRO A 37 -7.04 -19.06 -5.36
CA PRO A 37 -6.24 -17.94 -4.87
C PRO A 37 -6.42 -17.62 -3.39
N GLU A 38 -7.53 -18.03 -2.76
CA GLU A 38 -7.82 -17.76 -1.34
C GLU A 38 -7.13 -18.77 -0.41
N GLN A 39 -6.65 -19.89 -0.94
CA GLN A 39 -5.89 -20.88 -0.17
C GLN A 39 -4.45 -20.42 0.11
N ALA A 40 -3.88 -21.01 1.15
CA ALA A 40 -2.48 -20.80 1.49
C ALA A 40 -1.58 -21.29 0.36
N HIS A 41 -0.62 -20.46 -0.05
CA HIS A 41 0.38 -20.80 -1.03
C HIS A 41 1.67 -21.24 -0.31
N PRO A 42 2.37 -22.30 -0.77
CA PRO A 42 3.57 -22.80 -0.09
C PRO A 42 4.68 -21.75 0.07
N ASP A 43 4.80 -20.85 -0.91
CA ASP A 43 5.79 -19.76 -0.90
C ASP A 43 5.28 -18.45 -0.28
N GLU A 44 4.09 -18.44 0.32
CA GLU A 44 3.59 -17.22 0.96
C GLU A 44 4.37 -16.89 2.24
N ILE A 45 4.60 -15.59 2.44
CA ILE A 45 5.15 -15.05 3.68
C ILE A 45 4.07 -14.19 4.33
N VAL A 46 3.80 -14.46 5.60
CA VAL A 46 2.90 -13.64 6.43
C VAL A 46 3.67 -12.48 7.03
N PHE A 47 3.15 -11.26 6.88
CA PHE A 47 3.69 -10.05 7.49
C PHE A 47 3.32 -9.97 8.98
N ALA A 48 3.91 -10.87 9.78
CA ALA A 48 3.82 -10.83 11.23
C ALA A 48 4.86 -9.86 11.78
N ALA A 49 4.41 -8.77 12.38
CA ALA A 49 5.26 -7.67 12.82
C ALA A 49 4.57 -6.84 13.90
N PRO A 50 5.31 -6.18 14.81
CA PRO A 50 4.72 -5.31 15.81
C PRO A 50 4.08 -4.06 15.20
N ALA A 51 3.15 -3.43 15.93
CA ALA A 51 2.58 -2.14 15.60
C ALA A 51 3.69 -1.10 15.29
N GLY A 52 3.48 -0.29 14.26
CA GLY A 52 4.46 0.66 13.74
C GLY A 52 5.37 0.09 12.64
N SER A 53 5.34 -1.21 12.38
CA SER A 53 6.07 -1.81 11.26
C SER A 53 5.44 -1.47 9.91
N VAL A 54 6.24 -1.42 8.84
CA VAL A 54 5.75 -1.18 7.47
C VAL A 54 6.24 -2.27 6.52
N MET A 55 5.32 -2.84 5.75
CA MET A 55 5.64 -3.68 4.59
C MET A 55 5.59 -2.81 3.34
N ILE A 56 6.68 -2.77 2.58
CA ILE A 56 6.77 -2.06 1.29
C ILE A 56 6.94 -3.12 0.20
N TYR A 57 6.11 -3.06 -0.85
CA TYR A 57 6.14 -4.06 -1.91
C TYR A 57 5.66 -3.50 -3.25
N ASN A 58 6.03 -4.19 -4.34
CA ASN A 58 5.52 -3.89 -5.67
C ASN A 58 4.01 -4.21 -5.73
N ALA A 59 3.21 -3.30 -6.29
CA ALA A 59 1.75 -3.45 -6.36
C ALA A 59 1.29 -4.67 -7.19
N HIS A 60 2.15 -5.18 -8.08
CA HIS A 60 1.88 -6.39 -8.87
C HIS A 60 2.22 -7.71 -8.14
N ALA A 61 2.87 -7.65 -6.98
CA ALA A 61 3.11 -8.88 -6.22
C ALA A 61 1.79 -9.43 -5.72
N TRP A 62 1.57 -10.73 -5.83
CA TRP A 62 0.38 -11.38 -5.31
C TRP A 62 0.39 -11.31 -3.78
N HIS A 63 -0.67 -10.74 -3.22
CA HIS A 63 -0.79 -10.48 -1.79
C HIS A 63 -2.28 -10.49 -1.40
N GLY A 64 -2.56 -10.68 -0.12
CA GLY A 64 -3.92 -10.71 0.37
C GLY A 64 -4.01 -10.75 1.89
N GLY A 65 -5.21 -10.53 2.43
CA GLY A 65 -5.47 -10.78 3.85
C GLY A 65 -5.49 -12.28 4.15
N THR A 66 -5.24 -12.66 5.40
CA THR A 66 -5.49 -14.03 5.88
C THR A 66 -6.61 -14.04 6.92
N ARG A 67 -7.07 -15.24 7.29
CA ARG A 67 -8.18 -15.42 8.23
C ARG A 67 -7.76 -15.07 9.66
N ASN A 68 -8.49 -14.16 10.29
CA ASN A 68 -8.37 -13.90 11.72
C ASN A 68 -9.01 -15.04 12.52
N ARG A 69 -8.21 -15.71 13.36
CA ARG A 69 -8.61 -16.88 14.16
C ARG A 69 -8.71 -16.58 15.66
N GLU A 70 -8.10 -15.51 16.14
CA GLU A 70 -8.09 -15.13 17.57
C GLU A 70 -9.05 -13.98 17.91
N GLY A 71 -9.61 -13.31 16.90
CA GLY A 71 -10.63 -12.26 17.06
C GLY A 71 -10.07 -10.90 17.51
N SER A 72 -8.76 -10.77 17.72
CA SER A 72 -8.10 -9.50 17.99
C SER A 72 -8.21 -8.57 16.76
N ARG A 73 -8.13 -7.25 16.97
CA ARG A 73 -8.18 -6.30 15.85
C ARG A 73 -6.86 -6.34 15.07
N ARG A 74 -6.98 -6.21 13.74
CA ARG A 74 -5.86 -6.18 12.78
C ARG A 74 -6.01 -4.94 11.88
N ARG A 75 -5.85 -3.75 12.47
CA ARG A 75 -5.92 -2.48 11.72
C ARG A 75 -4.62 -2.24 10.98
N VAL A 76 -4.74 -1.83 9.72
CA VAL A 76 -3.63 -1.41 8.89
C VAL A 76 -3.99 -0.15 8.13
N LEU A 77 -2.98 0.67 7.80
CA LEU A 77 -3.11 1.73 6.82
C LEU A 77 -2.47 1.25 5.52
N HIS A 78 -3.26 1.19 4.44
CA HIS A 78 -2.78 0.84 3.11
C HIS A 78 -2.49 2.12 2.34
N GLY A 79 -1.21 2.33 2.02
CA GLY A 79 -0.74 3.46 1.23
C GLY A 79 -0.40 3.02 -0.20
N LEU A 80 -0.94 3.73 -1.18
CA LEU A 80 -0.64 3.54 -2.59
C LEU A 80 0.21 4.72 -3.10
N TYR A 81 1.31 4.41 -3.75
CA TYR A 81 2.10 5.37 -4.53
C TYR A 81 2.03 4.99 -6.01
N ILE A 82 1.58 5.94 -6.83
CA ILE A 82 1.46 5.83 -8.29
C ILE A 82 2.20 6.98 -8.96
N ASP A 83 2.47 6.85 -10.25
CA ASP A 83 2.94 7.99 -11.03
C ASP A 83 1.87 9.10 -10.98
N ARG A 84 2.32 10.36 -11.04
CA ARG A 84 1.41 11.51 -10.98
C ARG A 84 0.45 11.56 -12.18
N ALA A 85 0.88 11.04 -13.32
CA ALA A 85 0.07 10.98 -14.53
C ALA A 85 -1.01 9.90 -14.45
N ASP A 86 -0.87 8.92 -13.55
CA ASP A 86 -1.85 7.84 -13.38
C ASP A 86 -3.08 8.33 -12.62
N THR A 87 -4.21 7.64 -12.88
CA THR A 87 -5.47 7.93 -12.20
C THR A 87 -5.39 7.45 -10.74
N PRO A 88 -5.63 8.33 -9.75
CA PRO A 88 -5.71 7.90 -8.35
C PRO A 88 -6.81 6.87 -8.13
N GLN A 89 -6.48 5.79 -7.40
CA GLN A 89 -7.47 4.77 -7.02
C GLN A 89 -8.54 5.32 -6.06
N GLN A 90 -8.22 6.36 -5.30
CA GLN A 90 -9.16 7.04 -4.41
C GLN A 90 -9.26 8.50 -4.85
N GLU A 91 -10.47 8.97 -5.12
CA GLU A 91 -10.70 10.39 -5.31
C GLU A 91 -10.40 11.11 -3.99
N PRO A 92 -9.56 12.17 -4.00
CA PRO A 92 -9.51 13.07 -2.86
C PRO A 92 -10.93 13.60 -2.68
N ALA A 93 -11.50 13.43 -1.49
CA ALA A 93 -12.80 13.98 -1.17
C ALA A 93 -12.74 15.53 -1.23
N ALA A 94 -12.84 16.09 -2.41
CA ALA A 94 -13.09 17.49 -2.62
C ALA A 94 -14.60 17.68 -2.48
N LEU A 95 -15.02 18.11 -1.29
CA LEU A 95 -16.20 18.96 -1.08
C LEU A 95 -17.47 18.50 -1.82
N ALA A 96 -18.15 17.48 -1.29
CA ALA A 96 -19.54 17.15 -1.68
C ALA A 96 -20.58 18.20 -1.20
N HIS A 97 -20.20 19.48 -1.16
CA HIS A 97 -21.10 20.61 -0.99
C HIS A 97 -20.81 21.61 -2.10
N ALA A 98 -21.40 21.37 -3.27
CA ALA A 98 -21.69 22.42 -4.21
C ALA A 98 -22.81 23.28 -3.62
N GLY A 99 -22.42 24.27 -2.82
CA GLY A 99 -23.30 25.28 -2.25
C GLY A 99 -22.43 26.42 -1.75
N ASP A 100 -22.77 27.64 -2.14
CA ASP A 100 -22.14 28.92 -1.78
C ASP A 100 -20.87 29.25 -2.58
N GLY A 101 -21.11 29.79 -3.78
CA GLY A 101 -20.11 30.32 -4.73
C GLY A 101 -19.26 31.47 -4.17
N LYS A 102 -18.32 31.15 -3.28
CA LYS A 102 -17.22 32.01 -2.90
C LYS A 102 -15.92 31.44 -3.46
N PRO A 103 -15.14 32.19 -4.26
CA PRO A 103 -13.84 31.72 -4.71
C PRO A 103 -12.96 31.49 -3.46
N PRO A 104 -12.32 30.32 -3.32
CA PRO A 104 -11.35 30.12 -2.25
C PRO A 104 -10.19 31.09 -2.44
N ASP A 105 -9.74 31.67 -1.32
CA ASP A 105 -8.61 32.58 -1.30
C ASP A 105 -7.37 31.94 -1.97
N ALA A 106 -6.50 32.79 -2.52
CA ALA A 106 -5.25 32.38 -3.14
C ALA A 106 -4.19 31.94 -2.10
N GLY A 107 -4.60 31.34 -0.97
CA GLY A 107 -3.75 31.03 0.19
C GLY A 107 -3.56 29.54 0.49
N ALA A 108 -4.37 28.62 -0.04
CA ALA A 108 -4.30 27.21 0.33
C ALA A 108 -4.18 26.27 -0.89
N LYS A 109 -2.98 26.21 -1.49
CA LYS A 109 -2.55 25.07 -2.33
C LYS A 109 -1.37 24.35 -1.68
N MET A 110 -1.62 23.62 -0.61
CA MET A 110 -0.75 22.51 -0.20
C MET A 110 -1.46 21.20 -0.51
N ALA A 111 -1.32 20.74 -1.76
CA ALA A 111 -1.40 19.32 -2.03
C ALA A 111 -0.19 18.66 -1.36
N ALA A 112 -0.40 17.51 -0.72
CA ALA A 112 0.64 16.61 -0.24
C ALA A 112 1.48 16.09 -1.43
N GLY A 113 2.33 16.97 -1.97
CA GLY A 113 3.38 16.63 -2.91
C GLY A 113 4.62 16.28 -2.09
N CYS A 114 4.92 15.00 -1.97
CA CYS A 114 6.25 14.57 -1.56
C CYS A 114 7.26 15.10 -2.59
N ARG A 115 7.88 16.26 -2.32
CA ARG A 115 9.06 16.71 -3.07
C ARG A 115 10.27 15.96 -2.54
N ILE A 116 10.74 14.97 -3.31
CA ILE A 116 12.10 14.47 -3.14
C ILE A 116 13.03 15.54 -3.76
N ARG A 117 13.88 16.16 -2.93
CA ARG A 117 14.98 16.99 -3.44
C ARG A 117 16.03 16.05 -4.04
N PRO A 118 16.58 16.33 -5.23
CA PRO A 118 17.72 15.55 -5.72
C PRO A 118 18.89 15.73 -4.75
N VAL A 119 19.52 14.63 -4.36
CA VAL A 119 20.81 14.64 -3.68
C VAL A 119 21.83 15.04 -4.75
N ALA A 120 22.47 16.20 -4.57
CA ALA A 120 23.59 16.59 -5.41
C ALA A 120 24.67 15.50 -5.30
N GLY A 121 25.10 14.97 -6.45
CA GLY A 121 26.17 13.97 -6.52
C GLY A 121 27.40 14.49 -5.79
N GLN A 122 27.89 13.70 -4.83
CA GLN A 122 29.22 13.91 -4.29
C GLN A 122 30.22 13.67 -5.44
N GLY A 123 31.00 14.70 -5.75
CA GLY A 123 32.08 14.61 -6.72
C GLY A 123 33.08 13.54 -6.29
N SER A 124 33.41 12.64 -7.22
CA SER A 124 34.58 11.78 -7.12
C SER A 124 35.79 12.60 -7.56
N SER A 125 36.68 12.95 -6.62
CA SER A 125 38.04 13.34 -6.95
C SER A 125 38.89 12.09 -7.15
N THR A 126 39.34 11.84 -8.36
CA THR A 126 40.73 11.59 -8.76
C THR A 126 40.78 11.33 -10.26
#